data_AF-A0A351X8Z4-F1
#
_entry.id   AF-A0A351X8Z4-F1
#
_cell.length_a   1.000
_cell.length_b   1.000
_cell.length_c   1.000
_cell.angle_alpha   90.00
_cell.angle_beta   90.00
_cell.angle_gamma   90.00
#
_symmetry.space_group_name_H-M   'P 1'
#
loop_
_entity.id
_entity.type
_entity.pdbx_description
1 polymer ?
#
loop_
_entity_poly.entity_id
_entity_poly.type
_entity_poly.pdbx_seq_one_letter_code
_entity_poly.pdbx_strand_id
1 'polypeptide(L)'
;VHAYVFYSLYVINGETLISITGANSVLNAIKAQDGVYMFGKMMPIWAVVLIEFCFAYLLECTMGSPRSFKLACNVFDIKKTNPVIFETTIICATVGLMCPAMSFIAAWLYYPYYNDFSIITLLANWLKLICYNFPFALFTQLFFIQPFVRTIFKLIFRKNKATAESK
;
A
#
# COMPACT_ATOMS: atom_id res chain seq x y z
N VAL A 1 -2.35 1.04 -2.95
CA VAL A 1 -2.88 2.25 -2.27
C VAL A 1 -4.38 2.13 -2.03
N HIS A 2 -5.25 2.06 -3.05
CA HIS A 2 -6.71 1.95 -2.81
C HIS A 2 -7.14 0.76 -1.94
N ALA A 3 -6.56 -0.43 -2.16
CA ALA A 3 -6.81 -1.59 -1.30
C ALA A 3 -6.36 -1.38 0.15
N TYR A 4 -5.32 -0.57 0.38
CA TYR A 4 -4.82 -0.25 1.71
C TYR A 4 -5.76 0.73 2.43
N VAL A 5 -6.24 1.77 1.74
CA VAL A 5 -7.23 2.71 2.29
C VAL A 5 -8.52 1.97 2.67
N PHE A 6 -8.99 1.11 1.78
CA PHE A 6 -10.14 0.24 2.07
C PHE A 6 -9.87 -0.71 3.23
N TYR A 7 -8.73 -1.39 3.27
CA TYR A 7 -8.39 -2.29 4.37
C TYR A 7 -8.28 -1.54 5.71
N SER A 8 -7.63 -0.38 5.73
CA SER A 8 -7.47 0.44 6.93
C SER A 8 -8.82 1.00 7.44
N LEU A 9 -9.67 1.49 6.54
CA LEU A 9 -10.98 2.04 6.92
C LEU A 9 -12.00 0.96 7.28
N TYR A 10 -12.02 -0.15 6.54
CA TYR A 10 -13.07 -1.17 6.64
C TYR A 10 -12.71 -2.29 7.62
N VAL A 11 -11.45 -2.71 7.67
CA VAL A 11 -10.99 -3.85 8.49
C VAL A 11 -10.36 -3.39 9.79
N ILE A 12 -9.52 -2.34 9.77
CA ILE A 12 -8.81 -1.89 10.99
C ILE A 12 -9.67 -0.95 11.82
N ASN A 13 -10.32 0.03 11.18
CA ASN A 13 -11.09 1.07 11.87
C ASN A 13 -12.61 0.89 11.76
N GLY A 14 -13.09 -0.09 10.99
CA GLY A 14 -14.51 -0.28 10.69
C GLY A 14 -15.37 -0.51 11.94
N GLU A 15 -14.94 -1.37 12.86
CA GLU A 15 -15.67 -1.65 14.11
C GLU A 15 -15.69 -0.45 15.06
N THR A 16 -14.58 0.30 15.13
CA THR A 16 -14.50 1.52 15.95
C THR A 16 -15.43 2.61 15.39
N LEU A 17 -15.48 2.76 14.07
CA LEU A 17 -16.37 3.72 13.40
C LEU A 17 -17.85 3.37 13.62
N ILE A 18 -18.21 2.10 13.48
CA ILE A 18 -19.57 1.59 13.69
C ILE A 18 -20.01 1.75 15.16
N SER A 19 -19.14 1.43 16.12
CA SER A 19 -19.47 1.51 17.55
C SER A 19 -19.63 2.94 18.06
N ILE A 20 -18.87 3.91 17.54
CA ILE A 20 -18.97 5.32 17.94
C ILE A 20 -20.20 6.01 17.33
N THR A 21 -20.62 5.60 16.13
CA THR A 21 -21.72 6.26 15.40
C THR A 21 -23.05 5.52 15.48
N GLY A 22 -23.06 4.26 15.93
CA GLY A 22 -24.26 3.41 15.95
C GLY A 22 -24.78 3.02 14.57
N ALA A 23 -23.96 3.17 13.51
CA ALA A 23 -24.39 2.97 12.13
C ALA A 23 -24.25 1.51 11.67
N ASN A 24 -25.18 1.04 10.84
CA ASN A 24 -25.19 -0.34 10.31
C ASN A 24 -24.06 -0.65 9.30
N SER A 25 -23.30 0.35 8.85
CA SER A 25 -22.22 0.18 7.87
C SER A 25 -21.14 1.26 8.02
N VAL A 26 -19.90 0.89 7.68
CA VAL A 26 -18.72 1.79 7.77
C VAL A 26 -18.92 3.06 6.92
N LEU A 27 -19.56 2.94 5.76
CA LEU A 27 -19.87 4.09 4.90
C LEU A 27 -20.88 5.06 5.54
N ASN A 28 -21.90 4.54 6.22
CA ASN A 28 -22.88 5.37 6.92
C ASN A 28 -22.28 5.98 8.20
N ALA A 29 -21.41 5.25 8.89
CA ALA A 29 -20.64 5.76 10.03
C ALA A 29 -19.77 6.97 9.61
N ILE A 30 -19.00 6.83 8.53
CA ILE A 30 -18.14 7.91 8.03
C ILE A 30 -18.97 9.12 7.57
N LYS A 31 -20.14 8.89 6.97
CA LYS A 31 -21.05 9.96 6.56
C LYS A 31 -21.71 10.68 7.75
N ALA A 32 -21.90 9.97 8.87
CA ALA A 32 -22.40 10.54 10.13
C ALA A 32 -21.32 11.27 10.94
N GLN A 33 -20.04 10.98 10.71
CA GLN A 33 -18.89 11.62 11.35
C GLN A 33 -18.26 12.77 10.52
N ASP A 34 -18.90 13.19 9.43
CA ASP A 34 -18.38 14.22 8.50
C ASP A 34 -17.01 13.88 7.88
N GLY A 35 -16.64 12.60 7.81
CA GLY A 35 -15.44 12.12 7.15
C GLY A 35 -14.48 11.36 8.05
N VAL A 36 -13.20 11.39 7.67
CA VAL A 36 -12.12 10.65 8.34
C VAL A 36 -11.19 11.67 9.01
N TYR A 37 -10.78 11.37 10.23
CA TYR A 37 -9.88 12.22 11.00
C TYR A 37 -8.47 12.23 10.39
N MET A 38 -8.01 13.39 9.93
CA MET A 38 -6.70 13.57 9.33
C MET A 38 -6.18 14.98 9.66
N PHE A 39 -4.94 15.12 10.14
CA PHE A 39 -4.37 16.41 10.58
C PHE A 39 -5.21 17.15 11.64
N GLY A 40 -5.80 16.44 12.59
CA GLY A 40 -6.54 17.12 13.65
C GLY A 40 -7.97 17.54 13.27
N LYS A 41 -8.41 17.31 12.03
CA LYS A 41 -9.73 17.70 11.50
C LYS A 41 -10.41 16.53 10.80
N MET A 42 -11.74 16.54 10.79
CA MET A 42 -12.50 15.63 9.93
C MET A 42 -12.40 16.10 8.48
N MET A 43 -11.92 15.23 7.59
CA MET A 43 -11.81 15.51 6.16
C MET A 43 -12.62 14.51 5.34
N PRO A 44 -13.22 14.95 4.21
CA PRO A 44 -13.98 14.04 3.36
C PRO A 44 -13.07 12.98 2.74
N ILE A 45 -13.62 11.77 2.55
CA ILE A 45 -12.88 10.59 2.05
C ILE A 45 -12.10 10.90 0.76
N TRP A 46 -12.69 11.67 -0.15
CA TRP A 46 -12.06 12.01 -1.42
C TRP A 46 -10.77 12.84 -1.26
N ALA A 47 -10.73 13.75 -0.27
CA ALA A 47 -9.54 14.54 0.02
C ALA A 47 -8.42 13.68 0.63
N VAL A 48 -8.78 12.77 1.54
CA VAL A 48 -7.84 11.80 2.13
C VAL A 48 -7.19 10.95 1.06
N VAL A 49 -7.99 10.39 0.15
CA VAL A 49 -7.51 9.57 -0.97
C VAL A 49 -6.57 10.35 -1.88
N LEU A 50 -6.88 11.62 -2.17
CA LEU A 50 -6.05 12.47 -3.01
C LEU A 50 -4.69 12.76 -2.35
N ILE A 51 -4.69 13.11 -1.06
CA ILE A 51 -3.47 13.37 -0.29
C ILE A 51 -2.60 12.12 -0.20
N GLU A 52 -3.17 10.98 0.17
CA GLU A 52 -2.44 9.71 0.22
C GLU A 52 -1.90 9.30 -1.15
N PHE A 53 -2.63 9.58 -2.23
CA PHE A 53 -2.17 9.34 -3.59
C PHE A 53 -0.97 10.23 -3.96
N CYS A 54 -1.01 11.51 -3.62
CA CYS A 54 0.13 12.42 -3.82
C CYS A 54 1.39 11.93 -3.07
N PHE A 55 1.24 11.54 -1.79
CA PHE A 55 2.36 10.98 -1.03
C PHE A 55 2.85 9.64 -1.59
N ALA A 56 1.93 8.76 -2.01
CA ALA A 56 2.27 7.51 -2.68
C ALA A 56 3.13 7.75 -3.91
N TYR A 57 2.70 8.68 -4.76
CA TYR A 57 3.38 9.02 -5.99
C TYR A 57 4.77 9.61 -5.72
N LEU A 58 4.87 10.53 -4.76
CA LEU A 58 6.17 11.08 -4.35
C LEU A 58 7.13 10.01 -3.82
N LEU A 59 6.63 9.08 -3.00
CA LEU A 59 7.45 7.97 -2.50
C LEU A 59 7.82 6.97 -3.60
N GLU A 60 6.94 6.73 -4.58
CA GLU A 60 7.26 5.91 -5.76
C GLU A 60 8.39 6.56 -6.58
N CYS A 61 8.28 7.85 -6.86
CA CYS A 61 9.30 8.59 -7.59
C CYS A 61 10.66 8.62 -6.85
N THR A 62 10.65 8.74 -5.52
CA THR A 62 11.88 8.92 -4.73
C THR A 62 12.49 7.61 -4.21
N MET A 63 11.69 6.59 -3.90
CA MET A 63 12.14 5.30 -3.37
C MET A 63 11.90 4.15 -4.36
N GLY A 64 10.73 4.12 -4.99
CA GLY A 64 10.32 3.07 -5.92
C GLY A 64 11.17 3.00 -7.19
N SER A 65 11.68 4.13 -7.70
CA SER A 65 12.51 4.16 -8.91
C SER A 65 14.03 4.03 -8.66
N PRO A 66 14.67 4.82 -7.77
CA PRO A 66 16.14 4.74 -7.60
C PRO A 66 16.62 3.81 -6.47
N ARG A 67 15.85 3.64 -5.38
CA ARG A 67 16.32 2.86 -4.20
C ARG A 67 16.07 1.37 -4.35
N SER A 68 14.91 0.96 -4.86
CA SER A 68 14.57 -0.44 -5.13
C SER A 68 15.59 -1.10 -6.07
N PHE A 69 15.92 -0.44 -7.18
CA PHE A 69 16.93 -0.89 -8.14
C PHE A 69 18.31 -0.98 -7.51
N LYS A 70 18.73 0.03 -6.75
CA LYS A 70 20.04 0.03 -6.09
C LYS A 70 20.17 -1.07 -5.04
N LEU A 71 19.11 -1.35 -4.29
CA LEU A 71 19.07 -2.44 -3.31
C LEU A 71 19.08 -3.81 -4.00
N ALA A 72 18.33 -3.98 -5.08
CA ALA A 72 18.31 -5.23 -5.84
C ALA A 72 19.65 -5.53 -6.51
N CYS A 73 20.31 -4.52 -7.09
CA CYS A 73 21.65 -4.68 -7.66
C CYS A 73 22.74 -4.96 -6.60
N ASN A 74 22.54 -4.50 -5.36
CA ASN A 74 23.46 -4.78 -4.25
C ASN A 74 23.28 -6.19 -3.67
N VAL A 75 22.05 -6.73 -3.68
CA VAL A 75 21.74 -8.05 -3.10
C VAL A 75 21.90 -9.18 -4.11
N PHE A 76 21.68 -8.92 -5.41
CA PHE A 76 21.79 -9.93 -6.47
C PHE A 76 22.65 -9.48 -7.63
N ASP A 77 23.51 -10.40 -8.09
CA ASP A 77 24.29 -10.22 -9.32
C ASP A 77 23.40 -10.52 -10.54
N ILE A 78 23.03 -9.48 -11.29
CA ILE A 78 22.14 -9.51 -12.47
C ILE A 78 22.57 -10.59 -13.47
N LYS A 79 23.86 -10.94 -13.50
CA LYS A 79 24.44 -11.87 -14.48
C LYS A 79 24.30 -13.35 -14.12
N LYS A 80 24.00 -13.69 -12.86
CA LYS A 80 24.02 -15.08 -12.37
C LYS A 80 22.65 -15.61 -11.93
N THR A 81 21.67 -14.73 -11.72
CA THR A 81 20.36 -15.08 -11.17
C THR A 81 19.29 -15.20 -12.26
N ASN A 82 18.41 -16.20 -12.14
CA ASN A 82 17.25 -16.33 -13.03
C ASN A 82 16.42 -15.03 -13.03
N PRO A 83 16.03 -14.50 -14.20
CA PRO A 83 15.34 -13.21 -14.32
C PRO A 83 14.04 -13.17 -13.50
N VAL A 84 13.38 -14.32 -13.37
CA VAL A 84 12.18 -14.49 -12.54
C VAL A 84 12.43 -14.22 -11.05
N ILE A 85 13.55 -14.70 -10.51
CA ILE A 85 13.89 -14.54 -9.09
C ILE A 85 14.31 -13.08 -8.84
N PHE A 86 15.04 -12.49 -9.79
CA PHE A 86 15.47 -11.10 -9.71
C PHE A 86 14.29 -10.12 -9.66
N GLU A 87 13.29 -10.29 -10.55
CA GLU A 87 12.06 -9.48 -10.54
C GLU A 87 11.32 -9.60 -9.20
N THR A 88 11.13 -10.83 -8.72
CA THR A 88 10.43 -11.07 -7.46
C THR A 88 11.17 -10.42 -6.28
N THR A 89 12.50 -10.47 -6.24
CA THR A 89 13.28 -9.78 -5.22
C THR A 89 13.10 -8.26 -5.27
N ILE A 90 13.18 -7.65 -6.46
CA ILE A 90 12.97 -6.18 -6.60
C ILE A 90 11.60 -5.81 -6.04
N ILE A 91 10.57 -6.58 -6.41
CA ILE A 91 9.20 -6.33 -5.96
C ILE A 91 9.09 -6.48 -4.43
N CYS A 92 9.64 -7.54 -3.85
CA CYS A 92 9.67 -7.72 -2.40
C CYS A 92 10.41 -6.59 -1.68
N ALA A 93 11.58 -6.18 -2.19
CA ALA A 93 12.35 -5.09 -1.64
C ALA A 93 11.60 -3.75 -1.75
N THR A 94 10.88 -3.52 -2.85
CA THR A 94 10.08 -2.32 -3.07
C THR A 94 8.89 -2.28 -2.12
N VAL A 95 8.11 -3.35 -2.03
CA VAL A 95 6.99 -3.45 -1.08
C VAL A 95 7.51 -3.29 0.35
N GLY A 96 8.64 -3.90 0.67
CA GLY A 96 9.21 -3.82 1.99
C GLY A 96 9.83 -2.49 2.38
N LEU A 97 10.16 -1.63 1.41
CA LEU A 97 10.58 -0.24 1.66
C LEU A 97 9.42 0.74 1.62
N MET A 98 8.49 0.58 0.67
CA MET A 98 7.38 1.50 0.49
C MET A 98 6.30 1.33 1.56
N CYS A 99 6.03 0.10 2.01
CA CYS A 99 5.05 -0.16 3.05
C CYS A 99 5.40 0.53 4.40
N PRO A 100 6.64 0.44 4.93
CA PRO A 100 7.01 1.16 6.14
C PRO A 100 7.06 2.69 5.94
N ALA A 101 7.48 3.18 4.77
CA ALA A 101 7.50 4.61 4.47
C ALA A 101 6.08 5.21 4.41
N MET A 102 5.16 4.54 3.72
CA MET A 102 3.76 4.95 3.63
C MET A 102 3.04 4.83 4.98
N SER A 103 3.26 3.72 5.70
CA SER A 103 2.71 3.54 7.05
C SER A 103 3.23 4.60 8.03
N PHE A 104 4.45 5.10 7.84
CA PHE A 104 5.02 6.17 8.67
C PHE A 104 4.30 7.49 8.43
N ILE A 105 4.08 7.84 7.16
CA ILE A 105 3.32 9.04 6.78
C ILE A 105 1.87 8.93 7.30
N ALA A 106 1.25 7.75 7.18
CA ALA A 106 -0.08 7.50 7.73
C ALA A 106 -0.11 7.65 9.27
N ALA A 107 0.86 7.09 10.00
CA ALA A 107 0.94 7.22 11.45
C ALA A 107 1.06 8.69 11.91
N TRP A 108 1.67 9.54 11.08
CA TRP A 108 1.72 10.99 11.30
C TRP A 108 0.38 11.67 10.98
N LEU A 109 -0.22 11.34 9.83
CA LEU A 109 -1.49 11.92 9.36
C LEU A 109 -2.68 11.63 10.28
N TYR A 110 -2.75 10.38 10.77
CA TYR A 110 -3.82 9.88 11.63
C TYR A 110 -3.49 10.01 13.13
N TYR A 111 -2.43 10.74 13.47
CA TYR A 111 -2.05 10.92 14.86
C TYR A 111 -3.17 11.64 15.65
N PRO A 112 -3.55 11.14 16.84
CA PRO A 112 -4.54 11.81 17.68
C PRO A 112 -3.95 13.07 18.31
N TYR A 113 -3.96 14.18 17.57
CA TYR A 113 -3.47 15.49 18.02
C TYR A 113 -4.31 16.12 19.15
N TYR A 114 -5.41 15.47 19.56
CA TYR A 114 -6.24 15.88 20.69
C TYR A 114 -5.73 15.37 22.05
N ASN A 115 -4.79 14.41 22.07
CA ASN A 115 -4.09 13.97 23.28
C ASN A 115 -2.65 14.48 23.28
N ASP A 116 -2.02 14.57 24.46
CA ASP A 116 -0.62 15.00 24.61
C ASP A 116 0.31 14.28 23.62
N PHE A 117 1.11 15.07 22.89
CA PHE A 117 1.99 14.56 21.85
C PHE A 117 3.09 13.67 22.44
N SER A 118 2.92 12.37 22.25
CA SER A 118 3.84 11.31 22.65
C SER A 118 4.41 10.61 21.42
N ILE A 119 5.73 10.73 21.25
CA ILE A 119 6.50 10.05 20.19
C ILE A 119 6.35 8.52 20.26
N ILE A 120 6.20 7.99 21.47
CA ILE A 120 5.99 6.54 21.71
C ILE A 120 4.68 6.07 21.07
N THR A 121 3.59 6.84 21.20
CA THR A 121 2.29 6.51 20.59
C THR A 121 2.38 6.56 19.07
N LEU A 122 3.14 7.50 18.51
CA LEU A 122 3.36 7.60 17.07
C LEU A 122 4.12 6.37 16.55
N LEU A 123 5.19 5.97 17.24
CA LEU A 123 5.98 4.79 16.91
C LEU A 123 5.16 3.50 17.05
N ALA A 124 4.33 3.40 18.09
CA ALA A 124 3.44 2.27 18.32
C ALA A 124 2.39 2.14 17.20
N ASN A 125 1.76 3.24 16.79
CA ASN A 125 0.82 3.26 15.68
C ASN A 125 1.54 2.88 14.37
N TRP A 126 2.71 3.45 14.11
CA TRP A 126 3.51 3.11 12.94
C TRP A 126 3.85 1.62 12.87
N LEU A 127 4.37 1.04 13.96
CA LEU A 127 4.73 -0.37 14.02
C LEU A 127 3.49 -1.26 13.86
N LYS A 128 2.37 -0.88 14.48
CA LYS A 128 1.08 -1.56 14.31
C LYS A 128 0.66 -1.57 12.83
N LEU A 129 0.69 -0.41 12.17
CA LEU A 129 0.36 -0.29 10.74
C LEU A 129 1.28 -1.15 9.86
N ILE A 130 2.59 -1.17 10.14
CA ILE A 130 3.52 -2.06 9.43
C ILE A 130 3.13 -3.52 9.64
N CYS A 131 2.95 -3.96 10.89
CA CYS A 131 2.67 -5.36 11.20
C CYS A 131 1.37 -5.87 10.55
N TYR A 132 0.36 -5.02 10.39
CA TYR A 132 -0.88 -5.41 9.68
C TYR A 132 -0.74 -5.33 8.16
N ASN A 133 -0.15 -4.26 7.63
CA ASN A 133 -0.19 -3.98 6.20
C ASN A 133 0.93 -4.68 5.42
N PHE A 134 2.13 -4.80 6.01
CA PHE A 134 3.28 -5.42 5.37
C PHE A 134 3.03 -6.88 4.95
N PRO A 135 2.62 -7.80 5.85
CA PRO A 135 2.43 -9.19 5.45
C PRO A 135 1.31 -9.30 4.40
N PHE A 136 0.19 -8.60 4.59
CA PHE A 136 -0.91 -8.62 3.64
C PHE A 136 -0.50 -8.16 2.24
N ALA A 137 0.22 -7.03 2.14
CA ALA A 137 0.71 -6.51 0.87
C ALA A 137 1.74 -7.45 0.23
N LEU A 138 2.67 -7.99 1.02
CA LEU A 138 3.71 -8.89 0.53
C LEU A 138 3.11 -10.19 -0.02
N PHE A 139 2.20 -10.83 0.71
CA PHE A 139 1.54 -12.05 0.28
C PHE A 139 0.66 -11.84 -0.95
N THR A 140 -0.13 -10.76 -0.98
CA THR A 140 -0.97 -10.43 -2.13
C THR A 140 -0.11 -10.18 -3.38
N GLN A 141 1.00 -9.46 -3.22
CA GLN A 141 1.92 -9.17 -4.32
C GLN A 141 2.61 -10.43 -4.84
N LEU A 142 3.06 -11.33 -3.96
CA LEU A 142 3.79 -12.55 -4.34
C LEU A 142 2.88 -13.62 -4.94
N PHE A 143 1.74 -13.91 -4.31
CA PHE A 143 0.91 -15.05 -4.67
C PHE A 143 -0.20 -14.73 -5.68
N PHE A 144 -0.63 -13.47 -5.78
CA PHE A 144 -1.73 -13.09 -6.66
C PHE A 144 -1.25 -12.22 -7.82
N ILE A 145 -0.67 -11.05 -7.51
CA ILE A 145 -0.37 -10.04 -8.54
C ILE A 145 0.70 -10.53 -9.52
N GLN A 146 1.80 -11.10 -9.03
CA GLN A 146 2.87 -11.64 -9.89
C GLN A 146 2.38 -12.74 -10.87
N PRO A 147 1.72 -13.83 -10.43
CA PRO A 147 1.23 -14.85 -11.37
C PRO A 147 0.11 -14.34 -12.27
N PHE A 148 -0.72 -13.42 -11.80
CA PHE A 148 -1.79 -12.82 -12.61
C PHE A 148 -1.22 -11.97 -13.75
N VAL A 149 -0.31 -11.03 -13.46
CA VAL A 149 0.34 -10.18 -14.47
C VAL A 149 1.06 -11.06 -15.51
N ARG A 150 1.73 -12.12 -15.06
CA ARG A 150 2.38 -13.08 -15.96
C ARG A 150 1.39 -13.82 -16.85
N THR A 151 0.25 -14.22 -16.32
CA THR A 151 -0.82 -14.89 -17.09
C THR A 151 -1.38 -13.94 -18.14
N ILE A 152 -1.66 -12.69 -17.77
CA ILE A 152 -2.12 -11.66 -18.72
C ILE A 152 -1.08 -11.39 -19.80
N PHE A 153 0.19 -11.20 -19.44
CA PHE A 153 1.25 -10.94 -20.40
C PHE A 153 1.43 -12.13 -21.36
N LYS A 154 1.40 -13.36 -20.85
CA LYS A 154 1.38 -14.57 -21.69
C LYS A 154 0.17 -14.59 -22.61
N LEU A 155 -1.04 -14.26 -22.13
CA LEU A 155 -2.25 -14.27 -22.97
C LEU A 155 -2.19 -13.23 -24.08
N ILE A 156 -1.76 -12.00 -23.79
CA ILE A 156 -1.66 -10.91 -24.76
C ILE A 156 -0.57 -11.23 -25.80
N PHE A 157 0.63 -11.63 -25.38
CA PHE A 157 1.75 -11.86 -26.30
C PHE A 157 1.72 -13.23 -26.99
N ARG A 158 1.06 -14.26 -26.45
CA ARG A 158 0.86 -15.54 -27.13
C ARG A 158 -0.04 -15.39 -28.36
N LYS A 159 -0.99 -14.45 -28.33
CA LYS A 159 -1.86 -14.13 -29.47
C LYS A 159 -1.10 -13.49 -30.63
N ASN A 160 -0.05 -12.72 -30.34
CA ASN A 160 0.79 -12.08 -31.34
C ASN A 160 1.70 -13.07 -32.07
N LYS A 161 2.18 -14.14 -31.41
CA LYS A 161 2.97 -15.19 -32.08
C LYS A 161 2.14 -16.05 -33.02
N ALA A 162 0.94 -16.47 -32.61
CA ALA A 162 0.05 -17.29 -33.44
C ALA A 162 -0.42 -16.56 -34.72
N THR A 163 -0.48 -15.22 -34.69
CA THR A 163 -0.88 -14.42 -35.87
C THR A 163 0.30 -14.14 -36.80
N ALA A 164 1.54 -14.20 -36.31
CA ALA A 164 2.75 -13.99 -37.11
C ALA A 164 3.22 -15.24 -37.86
N GLU A 165 2.82 -16.44 -37.42
CA GLU A 165 3.10 -17.71 -38.13
C GLU A 165 2.03 -18.06 -39.20
N SER A 166 0.98 -17.23 -39.32
CA SER A 166 -0.13 -17.38 -40.28
C SER A 166 -0.05 -16.38 -41.46
N LYS A 167 1.03 -15.62 -41.58
CA LYS A 167 1.32 -14.72 -42.70
C LYS A 167 2.62 -15.14 -43.37
#